data_AF-A0A939WGL8-F1
#
_entry.id   AF-A0A939WGL8-F1
#
_cell.length_a   1.000
_cell.length_b   1.000
_cell.length_c   1.000
_cell.angle_alpha   90.00
_cell.angle_beta   90.00
_cell.angle_gamma   90.00
#
_symmetry.space_group_name_H-M   'P 1'
#
loop_
_entity.id
_entity.type
_entity.pdbx_description
1 polymer ?
#
loop_
_entity_poly.entity_id
_entity_poly.type
_entity_poly.pdbx_seq_one_letter_code
_entity_poly.pdbx_strand_id
1 'polypeptide(L)'
;MEKKTFVEWVKKHKKELIVAGVSIVALISVIIGIKNRKELEDTWSSLRKLLEKTPESVPVKRMISVTESVPVKAGLEINFVTNNKIPHDVAEHLRNLPEGWKASAEKIATAAEHGYNLLPGQTWVEAYRTRGFVA
;
A
#
# COMPACT_ATOMS: atom_id res chain seq x y z
N MET A 1 12.87 10.82 -9.90
CA MET A 1 13.14 10.69 -11.36
C MET A 1 13.26 9.23 -11.82
N GLU A 2 12.86 8.24 -11.01
CA GLU A 2 13.23 6.82 -11.22
C GLU A 2 12.30 6.07 -12.19
N LYS A 3 11.09 6.58 -12.42
CA LYS A 3 10.09 5.93 -13.28
C LYS A 3 10.53 5.81 -14.73
N LYS A 4 11.28 6.81 -15.24
CA LYS A 4 11.81 6.79 -16.61
C LYS A 4 12.87 5.70 -16.79
N THR A 5 13.75 5.56 -15.79
CA THR A 5 14.79 4.53 -15.75
C THR A 5 14.22 3.11 -15.72
N PHE A 6 13.16 2.88 -14.94
CA PHE A 6 12.49 1.58 -14.91
C PHE A 6 11.80 1.24 -16.24
N VAL A 7 11.09 2.20 -16.84
CA VAL A 7 10.42 1.98 -18.14
C VAL A 7 11.43 1.71 -19.25
N GLU A 8 12.56 2.40 -19.26
CA GLU A 8 13.66 2.14 -20.20
C GLU A 8 14.30 0.77 -19.97
N TRP A 9 14.48 0.38 -18.70
CA TRP A 9 14.97 -0.94 -18.34
C TRP A 9 14.00 -2.05 -18.80
N VAL A 10 12.69 -1.91 -18.54
CA VAL A 10 11.67 -2.88 -18.99
C VAL A 10 11.63 -2.98 -20.52
N LYS A 11 11.78 -1.86 -21.24
CA LYS A 11 11.87 -1.88 -22.71
C LYS A 11 13.11 -2.62 -23.19
N LYS A 12 14.26 -2.40 -22.54
CA LYS A 12 15.53 -3.04 -22.88
C LYS A 12 15.50 -4.55 -22.60
N HIS A 13 14.88 -4.97 -21.50
CA HIS A 13 14.81 -6.38 -21.07
C HIS A 13 13.46 -7.04 -21.37
N LYS A 14 12.62 -6.49 -22.25
CA LYS A 14 11.26 -6.97 -22.55
C LYS A 14 11.21 -8.47 -22.91
N LYS A 15 12.20 -8.96 -23.67
CA LYS A 15 12.27 -10.36 -24.10
C LYS A 15 12.57 -11.29 -22.92
N GLU A 16 13.51 -10.91 -22.06
CA GLU A 16 13.84 -11.68 -20.84
C GLU A 16 12.69 -11.64 -19.84
N LEU A 17 11.99 -10.51 -19.71
CA LEU A 17 10.82 -10.39 -18.84
C LEU A 17 9.65 -11.29 -19.33
N ILE A 18 9.45 -11.41 -20.64
CA ILE A 18 8.45 -12.33 -21.21
C ILE A 18 8.87 -13.78 -20.94
N VAL A 19 10.14 -14.14 -21.13
CA VAL A 19 10.62 -15.51 -20.87
C VAL A 19 10.55 -15.87 -19.39
N ALA A 20 10.95 -14.95 -18.50
CA ALA A 20 10.84 -15.13 -17.06
C ALA A 20 9.37 -15.19 -16.61
N GLY A 21 8.52 -14.33 -17.15
CA GLY A 21 7.08 -14.33 -16.89
C GLY A 21 6.40 -15.63 -17.32
N VAL A 22 6.69 -16.11 -18.53
CA VAL A 22 6.14 -17.38 -19.05
C VAL A 22 6.67 -18.58 -18.27
N SER A 23 7.94 -18.57 -17.86
CA SER A 23 8.54 -19.62 -17.02
C SER A 23 7.83 -19.76 -15.67
N ILE A 24 7.57 -18.64 -14.99
CA ILE A 24 6.86 -18.62 -13.71
C ILE A 24 5.42 -19.15 -13.87
N VAL A 25 4.71 -18.71 -14.91
CA VAL A 25 3.33 -19.16 -15.20
C VAL A 25 3.29 -20.67 -15.51
N ALA A 26 4.27 -21.18 -16.24
CA ALA A 26 4.38 -22.62 -16.53
C ALA A 26 4.63 -23.44 -15.25
N LEU A 27 5.54 -23.01 -14.39
CA LEU A 27 5.82 -23.66 -13.10
C LEU A 27 4.57 -23.70 -12.20
N ILE A 28 3.87 -22.57 -12.06
CA ILE A 28 2.62 -22.49 -11.28
C ILE A 28 1.56 -23.43 -11.87
N SER A 29 1.42 -23.47 -13.20
CA SER A 29 0.46 -24.34 -13.89
C SER A 29 0.77 -25.82 -13.67
N VAL A 30 2.05 -26.19 -13.68
CA VAL A 30 2.52 -27.54 -13.38
C VAL A 30 2.22 -27.91 -11.92
N ILE A 31 2.51 -27.03 -10.96
CA ILE A 31 2.22 -27.28 -9.52
C ILE A 31 0.71 -27.45 -9.28
N ILE A 32 -0.13 -26.61 -9.91
CA ILE A 32 -1.59 -26.69 -9.83
C ILE A 32 -2.13 -27.95 -10.52
N GLY A 33 -1.53 -28.34 -11.65
CA GLY A 33 -1.91 -29.52 -12.42
C GLY A 33 -1.52 -30.84 -11.74
N ILE A 34 -0.39 -30.86 -11.03
CA ILE A 34 0.26 -32.09 -10.53
C ILE A 34 -0.32 -32.65 -9.23
N LYS A 35 -1.29 -31.98 -8.55
CA LYS A 35 -2.13 -32.50 -7.42
C LYS A 35 -1.91 -31.88 -6.04
N ASN A 36 -1.27 -30.71 -5.91
CA ASN A 36 -1.12 -30.01 -4.61
C ASN A 36 -2.13 -28.87 -4.39
N ARG A 37 -3.31 -28.95 -5.01
CA ARG A 37 -4.35 -27.90 -4.91
C ARG A 37 -4.77 -27.59 -3.47
N LYS A 38 -4.78 -28.60 -2.59
CA LYS A 38 -5.22 -28.46 -1.19
C LYS A 38 -4.24 -27.66 -0.34
N GLU A 39 -2.93 -27.93 -0.49
CA GLU A 39 -1.85 -27.17 0.15
C GLU A 39 -1.84 -25.71 -0.34
N LEU A 40 -2.10 -25.52 -1.64
CA LEU A 40 -2.19 -24.19 -2.25
C LEU A 40 -3.44 -23.43 -1.79
N GLU A 41 -4.55 -24.12 -1.61
CA GLU A 41 -5.79 -23.55 -1.06
C GLU A 41 -5.62 -23.15 0.41
N ASP A 42 -4.92 -23.97 1.21
CA ASP A 42 -4.67 -23.66 2.62
C ASP A 42 -3.73 -22.45 2.79
N THR A 43 -2.63 -22.41 2.03
CA THR A 43 -1.73 -21.25 1.98
C THR A 43 -2.41 -19.99 1.44
N TRP A 44 -3.28 -20.12 0.43
CA TRP A 44 -4.09 -19.02 -0.09
C TRP A 44 -5.13 -18.53 0.91
N SER A 45 -5.76 -19.42 1.65
CA SER A 45 -6.72 -19.07 2.71
C SER A 45 -6.04 -18.36 3.87
N SER A 46 -4.84 -18.80 4.26
CA SER A 46 -4.03 -18.16 5.29
C SER A 46 -3.60 -16.75 4.86
N LEU A 47 -3.24 -16.57 3.60
CA LEU A 47 -2.92 -15.27 3.03
C LEU A 47 -4.14 -14.33 3.00
N ARG A 48 -5.31 -14.83 2.56
CA ARG A 48 -6.56 -14.06 2.60
C ARG A 48 -6.93 -13.67 4.01
N LYS A 49 -6.79 -14.58 4.97
CA LYS A 49 -7.04 -14.33 6.38
C LYS A 49 -6.11 -13.28 6.96
N LEU A 50 -4.86 -13.17 6.48
CA LEU A 50 -3.96 -12.07 6.86
C LEU A 50 -4.41 -10.73 6.27
N LEU A 51 -4.97 -10.74 5.06
CA LEU A 51 -5.50 -9.54 4.43
C LEU A 51 -6.83 -9.08 5.08
N GLU A 52 -7.72 -10.02 5.42
CA GLU A 52 -9.01 -9.80 6.09
C GLU A 52 -8.85 -9.41 7.57
N LYS A 53 -7.77 -9.84 8.24
CA LYS A 53 -7.44 -9.41 9.60
C LYS A 53 -6.92 -7.97 9.68
N THR A 54 -6.83 -7.25 8.55
CA THR A 54 -6.65 -5.81 8.58
C THR A 54 -7.96 -5.17 9.09
N PRO A 55 -7.97 -4.52 10.27
CA PRO A 55 -9.21 -4.12 10.91
C PRO A 55 -9.96 -3.05 10.11
N GLU A 56 -11.17 -3.43 9.72
CA GLU A 56 -12.29 -2.60 9.32
C GLU A 56 -12.58 -1.55 10.41
N SER A 57 -12.01 -0.35 10.26
CA SER A 57 -12.45 0.83 11.01
C SER A 57 -12.14 2.12 10.25
N VAL A 58 -12.79 2.30 9.10
CA VAL A 58 -13.04 3.66 8.59
C VAL A 58 -14.41 3.68 7.91
N PRO A 59 -15.29 4.63 8.26
CA PRO A 59 -16.72 4.49 8.06
C PRO A 59 -17.11 4.70 6.59
N VAL A 60 -17.97 3.80 6.13
CA VAL A 60 -18.90 3.97 5.02
C VAL A 60 -19.67 5.28 5.24
N LYS A 61 -19.36 6.34 4.48
CA LYS A 61 -20.24 7.52 4.40
C LYS A 61 -20.66 7.76 2.95
N ARG A 62 -21.95 7.46 2.76
CA ARG A 62 -22.89 7.85 1.69
C ARG A 62 -22.87 7.03 0.40
N MET A 63 -23.85 6.13 0.36
CA MET A 63 -24.71 5.90 -0.81
C MET A 63 -25.02 7.22 -1.54
N ILE A 64 -24.83 7.23 -2.85
CA ILE A 64 -25.74 7.93 -3.75
C ILE A 64 -26.37 6.85 -4.62
N SER A 65 -27.62 6.57 -4.31
CA SER A 65 -28.60 5.89 -5.15
C SER A 65 -28.80 6.70 -6.43
N VAL A 66 -28.73 6.06 -7.60
CA VAL A 66 -29.78 6.13 -8.64
C VAL A 66 -29.60 4.91 -9.56
N THR A 67 -30.65 4.11 -9.62
CA THR A 67 -30.94 3.13 -10.67
C THR A 67 -31.14 3.85 -12.00
N GLU A 68 -30.29 3.61 -13.00
CA GLU A 68 -30.74 3.50 -14.40
C GLU A 68 -29.75 2.66 -15.22
N SER A 69 -30.31 1.66 -15.88
CA SER A 69 -29.70 0.65 -16.76
C SER A 69 -29.05 1.23 -18.02
N VAL A 70 -27.93 0.65 -18.50
CA VAL A 70 -27.49 0.49 -19.94
C VAL A 70 -26.11 -0.22 -19.98
N PRO A 71 -25.77 -1.01 -21.01
CA PRO A 71 -25.03 -2.26 -20.85
C PRO A 71 -23.50 -2.11 -20.79
N VAL A 72 -22.91 -3.05 -20.05
CA VAL A 72 -21.47 -3.28 -19.86
C VAL A 72 -20.74 -3.32 -21.20
N LYS A 73 -19.94 -2.28 -21.48
CA LYS A 73 -18.86 -2.35 -22.47
C LYS A 73 -17.55 -2.60 -21.73
N ALA A 74 -16.95 -3.76 -22.00
CA ALA A 74 -15.68 -4.18 -21.45
C ALA A 74 -14.57 -3.17 -21.78
N GLY A 75 -14.15 -2.42 -20.78
CA GLY A 75 -12.92 -1.64 -20.76
C GLY A 75 -12.28 -1.84 -19.39
N LEU A 76 -11.21 -2.64 -19.34
CA LEU A 76 -10.39 -2.77 -18.14
C LEU A 76 -9.61 -1.46 -17.97
N GLU A 77 -10.23 -0.45 -17.38
CA GLU A 77 -9.51 0.75 -16.94
C GLU A 77 -8.74 0.41 -15.67
N ILE A 78 -7.45 0.12 -15.87
CA ILE A 78 -6.48 0.10 -14.80
C ILE A 78 -6.34 1.55 -14.34
N ASN A 79 -6.99 1.91 -13.23
CA ASN A 79 -6.82 3.20 -12.58
C ASN A 79 -5.36 3.32 -12.14
N PHE A 80 -4.52 3.93 -12.97
CA PHE A 80 -3.25 4.45 -12.51
C PHE A 80 -3.59 5.53 -11.49
N VAL A 81 -3.28 5.29 -10.21
CA VAL A 81 -3.29 6.35 -9.19
C VAL A 81 -2.25 7.37 -9.63
N THR A 82 -2.67 8.36 -10.40
CA THR A 82 -1.92 9.59 -10.60
C THR A 82 -1.67 10.15 -9.21
N ASN A 83 -0.40 10.21 -8.83
CA ASN A 83 0.09 10.77 -7.58
C ASN A 83 -0.10 12.30 -7.57
N ASN A 84 -1.33 12.77 -7.81
CA ASN A 84 -1.74 14.14 -7.61
C ASN A 84 -2.09 14.26 -6.12
N LYS A 85 -1.07 14.29 -5.26
CA LYS A 85 -1.28 14.49 -3.82
C LYS A 85 -1.72 15.93 -3.61
N ILE A 86 -3.01 16.11 -3.34
CA ILE A 86 -3.53 17.39 -2.86
C ILE A 86 -2.84 17.67 -1.52
N PRO A 87 -2.26 18.87 -1.34
CA PRO A 87 -1.71 19.28 -0.04
C PRO A 87 -2.78 19.14 1.04
N HIS A 88 -2.47 18.42 2.11
CA HIS A 88 -3.34 18.28 3.27
C HIS A 88 -2.55 18.49 4.55
N ASP A 89 -3.26 19.00 5.56
CA ASP A 89 -2.73 19.24 6.89
C ASP A 89 -2.72 17.91 7.66
N VAL A 90 -1.58 17.60 8.26
CA VAL A 90 -1.36 16.43 9.13
C VAL A 90 -1.37 16.95 10.55
N ALA A 91 -2.26 16.41 11.39
CA ALA A 91 -2.35 16.77 12.80
C ALA A 91 -1.19 16.19 13.62
N GLU A 92 -0.99 16.75 14.81
CA GLU A 92 -0.03 16.22 15.78
C GLU A 92 -0.40 14.81 16.24
N HIS A 93 0.59 13.94 16.37
CA HIS A 93 0.37 12.54 16.77
C HIS A 93 1.65 11.86 17.28
N LEU A 94 1.45 10.74 17.97
CA LEU A 94 2.51 9.85 18.41
C LEU A 94 2.84 8.83 17.30
N ARG A 95 4.12 8.68 16.97
CA ARG A 95 4.59 7.72 15.97
C ARG A 95 5.59 6.73 16.57
N ASN A 96 5.45 5.46 16.21
CA ASN A 96 6.42 4.42 16.56
C ASN A 96 7.61 4.47 15.59
N LEU A 97 8.81 4.44 16.16
CA LEU A 97 10.08 4.38 15.45
C LEU A 97 10.50 2.92 15.21
N PRO A 98 11.36 2.67 14.21
CA PRO A 98 11.97 1.36 14.01
C PRO A 98 12.79 0.91 15.22
N GLU A 99 13.05 -0.39 15.31
CA GLU A 99 13.83 -0.96 16.40
C GLU A 99 15.22 -0.31 16.49
N GLY A 100 15.63 0.06 17.71
CA GLY A 100 16.91 0.73 17.99
C GLY A 100 16.91 2.26 17.84
N TRP A 101 15.84 2.87 17.32
CA TRP A 101 15.72 4.32 17.19
C TRP A 101 15.06 4.93 18.43
N LYS A 102 15.54 6.10 18.85
CA LYS A 102 15.00 6.86 19.99
C LYS A 102 14.64 8.27 19.56
N ALA A 103 13.61 8.85 20.18
CA ALA A 103 13.29 10.25 19.98
C ALA A 103 14.44 11.15 20.48
N SER A 104 14.67 12.27 19.79
CA SER A 104 15.57 13.31 20.26
C SER A 104 15.02 13.96 21.53
N ALA A 105 15.90 14.54 22.35
CA ALA A 105 15.52 15.22 23.59
C ALA A 105 14.45 16.31 23.37
N GLU A 106 14.54 17.04 22.24
CA GLU A 106 13.56 18.05 21.84
C GLU A 106 12.17 17.45 21.65
N LYS A 107 12.05 16.33 20.92
CA LYS A 107 10.75 15.67 20.70
C LYS A 107 10.17 15.07 21.98
N ILE A 108 11.02 14.68 22.93
CA ILE A 108 10.58 14.23 24.26
C ILE A 108 10.01 15.41 25.06
N ALA A 109 10.68 16.57 25.02
CA ALA A 109 10.20 17.77 25.71
C ALA A 109 8.86 18.26 25.13
N THR A 110 8.74 18.37 23.80
CA THR A 110 7.49 18.78 23.15
C THR A 110 6.36 17.80 23.44
N ALA A 111 6.63 16.48 23.47
CA ALA A 111 5.62 15.51 23.87
C ALA A 111 5.10 15.78 25.30
N ALA A 112 6.02 16.04 26.23
CA ALA A 112 5.69 16.30 27.63
C ALA A 112 4.89 17.61 27.80
N GLU A 113 5.22 18.66 27.03
CA GLU A 113 4.44 19.91 26.98
C GLU A 113 2.99 19.67 26.51
N HIS A 114 2.81 18.78 25.54
CA HIS A 114 1.48 18.36 25.07
C HIS A 114 0.83 17.29 25.97
N GLY A 115 1.43 16.95 27.11
CA GLY A 115 0.88 16.01 28.10
C GLY A 115 1.11 14.53 27.79
N TYR A 116 2.03 14.20 26.89
CA TYR A 116 2.34 12.84 26.47
C TYR A 116 3.72 12.37 26.96
N ASN A 117 3.75 11.24 27.66
CA ASN A 117 4.98 10.55 28.02
C ASN A 117 5.35 9.52 26.95
N LEU A 118 6.45 9.74 26.22
CA LEU A 118 6.90 8.84 25.15
C LEU A 118 7.48 7.53 25.72
N LEU A 119 7.04 6.39 25.21
CA LEU A 119 7.69 5.10 25.48
C LEU A 119 9.01 4.96 24.67
N PRO A 120 9.92 4.06 25.08
CA PRO A 120 11.10 3.74 24.29
C PRO A 120 10.72 3.35 22.85
N GLY A 121 11.30 4.05 21.87
CA GLY A 121 10.98 3.83 20.46
C GLY A 121 9.74 4.57 19.96
N GLN A 122 9.21 5.56 20.67
CA GLN A 122 8.18 6.47 20.17
C GLN A 122 8.70 7.90 20.00
N THR A 123 8.09 8.66 19.10
CA THR A 123 8.39 10.08 18.85
C THR A 123 7.12 10.91 18.69
N TRP A 124 7.19 12.16 19.11
CA TRP A 124 6.16 13.16 18.82
C TRP A 124 6.33 13.71 17.41
N VAL A 125 5.23 13.78 16.67
CA VAL A 125 5.15 14.44 15.36
C VAL A 125 4.24 15.65 15.51
N GLU A 126 4.80 16.83 15.29
CA GLU A 126 4.04 18.09 15.27
C GLU A 126 3.18 18.18 14.00
N ALA A 127 2.15 19.00 14.07
CA ALA A 127 1.29 19.25 12.92
C ALA A 127 2.09 19.90 11.78
N TYR A 128 1.93 19.39 10.55
CA TYR A 128 2.59 19.94 9.37
C TYR A 128 1.72 19.82 8.13
N ARG A 129 1.95 20.71 7.17
CA ARG A 129 1.27 20.66 5.87
C ARG A 129 2.11 19.87 4.86
N THR A 130 1.52 18.83 4.27
CA THR A 130 2.20 18.07 3.22
C THR A 130 2.34 18.92 1.95
N ARG A 131 3.54 18.99 1.37
CA ARG A 131 3.70 19.59 0.03
C ARG A 131 3.03 18.67 -1.00
N GLY A 132 2.00 19.18 -1.65
CA GLY A 132 1.46 18.57 -2.86
C GLY A 132 2.38 18.80 -4.05
N PHE A 133 2.39 17.84 -4.98
CA PHE A 133 2.97 18.04 -6.30
C PHE A 133 1.83 18.48 -7.23
N VAL A 134 1.72 19.79 -7.46
CA VAL A 134 0.91 20.34 -8.54
C VAL A 134 1.76 20.23 -9.81
N ALA A 135 1.31 19.43 -10.77
CA ALA A 135 1.93 19.29 -12.09
C ALA A 135 1.40 20.37 -13.04
#